data_AF-J6H5W7-F1
#
_entry.id   AF-J6H5W7-F1
#
_cell.length_a   1.000
_cell.length_b   1.000
_cell.length_c   1.000
_cell.angle_alpha   90.00
_cell.angle_beta   90.00
_cell.angle_gamma   90.00
#
_symmetry.space_group_name_H-M   'P 1'
#
loop_
_entity.id
_entity.type
_entity.pdbx_description
1 polymer ?
#
loop_
_entity_poly.entity_id
_entity_poly.type
_entity_poly.pdbx_seq_one_letter_code
_entity_poly.pdbx_strand_id
1 'polypeptide(L)'
;MKRILVPVDGSPRSLIALEQLKNTFSPKAFEVVLVMVRENTGYALTMAEEAEIREELDKRLTSIAKTIDNYKVITRSAIGRAGARVIEAAKECGVEMIVMTKSTKPGSGSSIGLTASYIIRHAQCDVMIVKETESKKVEGYRGAVFKRAKGTVALRGQLSLKQSECLIPSVKGDVIYNIEVKRGRVRFIHRSFNGVTKEWDLPPSNGQQEIYEIEAGEKVAIHVNATGVGKMADRIRILNRNMKTEAVFSYEITADKGDAASDADNKAAQASVNMTTKDDNSMVMSDNTEPENDDVQKADEAATADTDTVTDSHETVDFNETHEDSEADM
;
A
#
# COMPACT_ATOMS: atom_id res chain seq x y z
N MET A 1 -20.81 -23.67 20.43
CA MET A 1 -19.65 -22.90 19.92
C MET A 1 -19.98 -21.44 20.15
N LYS A 2 -19.04 -20.65 20.69
CA LYS A 2 -19.31 -19.26 21.07
C LYS A 2 -19.30 -18.36 19.83
N ARG A 3 -20.07 -17.28 19.83
CA ARG A 3 -20.19 -16.34 18.69
C ARG A 3 -19.69 -14.96 19.05
N ILE A 4 -18.89 -14.38 18.16
CA ILE A 4 -18.36 -13.02 18.27
C ILE A 4 -18.85 -12.20 17.06
N LEU A 5 -19.38 -11.01 17.29
CA LEU A 5 -19.82 -10.10 16.24
C LEU A 5 -18.81 -8.96 16.06
N VAL A 6 -18.44 -8.68 14.81
CA VAL A 6 -17.60 -7.53 14.43
C VAL A 6 -18.40 -6.64 13.48
N PRO A 7 -18.80 -5.42 13.91
CA PRO A 7 -19.42 -4.46 13.01
C PRO A 7 -18.34 -3.78 12.16
N VAL A 8 -18.49 -3.86 10.84
CA VAL A 8 -17.56 -3.31 9.85
C VAL A 8 -18.26 -2.31 8.94
N ASP A 9 -17.62 -1.17 8.68
CA ASP A 9 -18.10 -0.10 7.79
C ASP A 9 -17.21 0.08 6.54
N GLY A 10 -16.19 -0.77 6.39
CA GLY A 10 -15.17 -0.67 5.35
C GLY A 10 -14.10 0.40 5.61
N SER A 11 -14.20 1.17 6.70
CA SER A 11 -13.12 2.08 7.10
C SER A 11 -11.89 1.29 7.56
N PRO A 12 -10.66 1.81 7.37
CA PRO A 12 -9.46 1.15 7.90
C PRO A 12 -9.51 0.88 9.40
N ARG A 13 -10.28 1.68 10.17
CA ARG A 13 -10.44 1.49 11.62
C ARG A 13 -11.27 0.26 11.97
N SER A 14 -12.41 0.04 11.32
CA SER A 14 -13.24 -1.13 11.65
C SER A 14 -12.53 -2.45 11.33
N LEU A 15 -11.62 -2.45 10.36
CA LEU A 15 -10.73 -3.59 10.09
C LEU A 15 -9.70 -3.85 11.20
N ILE A 16 -9.31 -2.87 12.02
CA ILE A 16 -8.41 -3.10 13.18
C ILE A 16 -9.08 -4.02 14.21
N ALA A 17 -10.40 -3.94 14.40
CA ALA A 17 -11.13 -4.87 15.27
C ALA A 17 -11.05 -6.31 14.76
N LEU A 18 -11.04 -6.50 13.44
CA LEU A 18 -10.88 -7.80 12.78
C LEU A 18 -9.45 -8.35 12.92
N GLU A 19 -8.43 -7.51 12.80
CA GLU A 19 -7.03 -7.89 13.05
C GLU A 19 -6.80 -8.30 14.51
N GLN A 20 -7.36 -7.54 15.46
CA GLN A 20 -7.24 -7.86 16.88
C GLN A 20 -8.04 -9.10 17.29
N LEU A 21 -9.15 -9.41 16.60
CA LEU A 21 -9.85 -10.69 16.74
C LEU A 21 -8.92 -11.86 16.37
N LYS A 22 -8.18 -11.77 15.26
CA LYS A 22 -7.22 -12.82 14.84
C LYS A 22 -6.13 -13.10 15.89
N ASN A 23 -5.68 -12.07 16.61
CA ASN A 23 -4.62 -12.18 17.60
C ASN A 23 -5.12 -12.68 18.96
N THR A 24 -6.39 -12.43 19.30
CA THR A 24 -6.93 -12.63 20.65
C THR A 24 -7.68 -13.96 20.79
N PHE A 25 -8.37 -14.40 19.73
CA PHE A 25 -9.24 -15.58 19.77
C PHE A 25 -8.69 -16.72 18.91
N SER A 26 -9.06 -17.96 19.24
CA SER A 26 -8.69 -19.12 18.43
C SER A 26 -9.80 -19.45 17.42
N PRO A 27 -9.51 -19.70 16.13
CA PRO A 27 -10.53 -19.98 15.12
C PRO A 27 -11.35 -21.25 15.39
N LYS A 28 -10.83 -22.19 16.18
CA LYS A 28 -11.52 -23.44 16.54
C LYS A 28 -12.58 -23.27 17.63
N ALA A 29 -12.55 -22.16 18.39
CA ALA A 29 -13.43 -21.94 19.54
C ALA A 29 -14.62 -21.01 19.25
N PHE A 30 -14.49 -20.15 18.23
CA PHE A 30 -15.42 -19.05 17.96
C PHE A 30 -15.87 -19.00 16.49
N GLU A 31 -17.16 -18.73 16.29
CA GLU A 31 -17.76 -18.37 15.00
C GLU A 31 -17.90 -16.84 14.91
N VAL A 32 -17.49 -16.24 13.79
CA VAL A 32 -17.44 -14.78 13.60
C VAL A 32 -18.65 -14.31 12.79
N VAL A 33 -19.38 -13.34 13.31
CA VAL A 33 -20.50 -12.67 12.63
C VAL A 33 -20.03 -11.29 12.16
N LEU A 34 -19.83 -11.11 10.85
CA LEU A 34 -19.54 -9.80 10.27
C LEU A 34 -20.85 -9.09 9.93
N VAL A 35 -21.04 -7.90 10.49
CA VAL A 35 -22.21 -7.06 10.22
C VAL A 35 -21.78 -5.77 9.53
N MET A 36 -22.39 -5.45 8.38
CA MET A 36 -22.22 -4.15 7.74
C MET A 36 -23.58 -3.45 7.64
N VAL A 37 -23.67 -2.24 8.18
CA VAL A 37 -24.91 -1.46 8.18
C VAL A 37 -24.74 -0.21 7.33
N ARG A 38 -25.62 -0.01 6.34
CA ARG A 38 -25.77 1.28 5.65
C ARG A 38 -26.71 2.16 6.46
N GLU A 39 -26.22 3.29 6.93
CA GLU A 39 -27.09 4.27 7.60
C GLU A 39 -28.06 4.88 6.59
N ASN A 40 -29.35 4.80 6.93
CA ASN A 40 -30.42 5.54 6.30
C ASN A 40 -31.23 6.20 7.42
N THR A 41 -31.28 7.53 7.39
CA THR A 41 -31.85 8.37 8.47
C THR A 41 -32.84 9.41 7.94
N GLY A 42 -33.33 9.29 6.69
CA GLY A 42 -34.18 10.34 6.11
C GLY A 42 -35.01 9.98 4.88
N TYR A 43 -34.74 8.87 4.17
CA TYR A 43 -35.44 8.56 2.91
C TYR A 43 -36.09 7.17 2.96
N ALA A 44 -37.33 7.06 2.49
CA ALA A 44 -37.96 5.77 2.23
C ALA A 44 -37.33 5.18 0.96
N LEU A 45 -36.64 4.06 1.09
CA LEU A 45 -36.10 3.31 -0.05
C LEU A 45 -37.19 2.39 -0.60
N THR A 46 -37.25 2.25 -1.92
CA THR A 46 -38.02 1.19 -2.58
C THR A 46 -37.40 -0.18 -2.29
N MET A 47 -38.17 -1.25 -2.49
CA MET A 47 -37.65 -2.61 -2.31
C MET A 47 -36.52 -2.95 -3.30
N ALA A 48 -36.48 -2.30 -4.47
CA ALA A 48 -35.43 -2.49 -5.46
C ALA A 48 -34.10 -1.85 -5.01
N GLU A 49 -34.13 -0.57 -4.58
CA GLU A 49 -32.94 0.11 -4.04
C GLU A 49 -32.44 -0.57 -2.76
N GLU A 50 -33.35 -1.05 -1.90
CA GLU A 50 -32.97 -1.76 -0.68
C GLU A 50 -32.30 -3.11 -1.00
N ALA A 51 -32.68 -3.78 -2.08
CA ALA A 51 -32.03 -5.01 -2.56
C ALA A 51 -30.65 -4.73 -3.17
N GLU A 52 -30.53 -3.70 -4.02
CA GLU A 52 -29.25 -3.30 -4.65
C GLU A 52 -28.22 -2.90 -3.59
N ILE A 53 -28.61 -2.09 -2.59
CA ILE A 53 -27.74 -1.71 -1.48
C ILE A 53 -27.30 -2.95 -0.69
N ARG A 54 -28.21 -3.88 -0.38
CA ARG A 54 -27.84 -5.14 0.31
C ARG A 54 -26.83 -5.95 -0.49
N GLU A 55 -27.01 -6.08 -1.81
CA GLU A 55 -26.08 -6.80 -2.67
C GLU A 55 -24.68 -6.13 -2.69
N GLU A 56 -24.61 -4.81 -2.68
CA GLU A 56 -23.35 -4.06 -2.56
C GLU A 56 -22.65 -4.32 -1.22
N LEU A 57 -23.41 -4.28 -0.11
CA LEU A 57 -22.90 -4.57 1.24
C LEU A 57 -22.43 -6.03 1.34
N ASP A 58 -23.15 -6.99 0.75
CA ASP A 58 -22.79 -8.42 0.78
C ASP A 58 -21.53 -8.71 -0.06
N LYS A 59 -21.34 -8.04 -1.21
CA LYS A 59 -20.08 -8.09 -1.98
C LYS A 59 -18.89 -7.57 -1.17
N ARG A 60 -19.06 -6.45 -0.44
CA ARG A 60 -18.05 -5.89 0.46
C ARG A 60 -17.76 -6.84 1.64
N LEU A 61 -18.80 -7.35 2.30
CA LEU A 61 -18.69 -8.31 3.40
C LEU A 61 -18.00 -9.62 2.98
N THR A 62 -18.33 -10.16 1.81
CA THR A 62 -17.69 -11.36 1.24
C THR A 62 -16.19 -11.13 1.01
N SER A 63 -15.82 -9.94 0.54
CA SER A 63 -14.42 -9.56 0.34
C SER A 63 -13.65 -9.44 1.66
N ILE A 64 -14.29 -8.93 2.73
CA ILE A 64 -13.71 -8.88 4.08
C ILE A 64 -13.63 -10.28 4.69
N ALA A 65 -14.65 -11.12 4.52
CA ALA A 65 -14.70 -12.50 5.03
C ALA A 65 -13.56 -13.37 4.47
N LYS A 66 -13.18 -13.19 3.19
CA LYS A 66 -12.00 -13.84 2.59
C LYS A 66 -10.68 -13.52 3.32
N THR A 67 -10.61 -12.44 4.09
CA THR A 67 -9.40 -12.11 4.88
C THR A 67 -9.30 -12.88 6.21
N ILE A 68 -10.37 -13.58 6.62
CA ILE A 68 -10.47 -14.41 7.84
C ILE A 68 -10.93 -15.84 7.51
N ASP A 69 -10.47 -16.38 6.37
CA ASP A 69 -10.71 -17.75 5.89
C ASP A 69 -10.55 -18.87 6.93
N ASN A 70 -9.63 -18.70 7.88
CA ASN A 70 -9.38 -19.64 8.97
C ASN A 70 -10.53 -19.73 10.01
N TYR A 71 -11.46 -18.78 10.00
CA TYR A 71 -12.62 -18.73 10.88
C TYR A 71 -13.89 -19.17 10.15
N LYS A 72 -14.86 -19.73 10.90
CA LYS A 72 -16.22 -19.87 10.37
C LYS A 72 -16.90 -18.49 10.42
N VAL A 73 -17.27 -17.96 9.25
CA VAL A 73 -17.82 -16.60 9.11
C VAL A 73 -19.28 -16.63 8.69
N ILE A 74 -20.11 -15.81 9.35
CA ILE A 74 -21.47 -15.48 8.95
C ILE A 74 -21.50 -14.00 8.58
N THR A 75 -22.00 -13.65 7.39
CA THR A 75 -22.16 -12.25 6.95
C THR A 75 -23.60 -11.79 7.09
N ARG A 76 -23.80 -10.53 7.52
CA ARG A 76 -25.11 -9.88 7.60
C ARG A 76 -25.02 -8.42 7.11
N SER A 77 -25.71 -8.13 6.02
CA SER A 77 -26.00 -6.75 5.60
C SER A 77 -27.29 -6.26 6.27
N ALA A 78 -27.33 -4.97 6.63
CA ALA A 78 -28.52 -4.32 7.17
C ALA A 78 -28.59 -2.84 6.76
N ILE A 79 -29.79 -2.27 6.79
CA ILE A 79 -30.04 -0.86 6.44
C ILE A 79 -30.82 -0.19 7.58
N GLY A 80 -30.44 1.04 7.92
CA GLY A 80 -31.00 1.83 9.02
C GLY A 80 -29.93 2.26 10.04
N ARG A 81 -30.34 2.66 11.24
CA ARG A 81 -29.42 3.18 12.27
C ARG A 81 -28.40 2.12 12.71
N ALA A 82 -27.11 2.37 12.49
CA ALA A 82 -26.04 1.38 12.68
C ALA A 82 -26.05 0.73 14.07
N GLY A 83 -26.15 1.54 15.13
CA GLY A 83 -26.13 1.03 16.50
C GLY A 83 -27.31 0.10 16.85
N ALA A 84 -28.49 0.35 16.29
CA ALA A 84 -29.68 -0.47 16.53
C ALA A 84 -29.59 -1.79 15.76
N ARG A 85 -29.26 -1.73 14.46
CA ARG A 85 -29.12 -2.92 13.59
C ARG A 85 -28.01 -3.86 14.06
N VAL A 86 -26.92 -3.34 14.62
CA VAL A 86 -25.85 -4.19 15.19
C VAL A 86 -26.33 -4.97 16.43
N ILE A 87 -27.13 -4.35 17.30
CA ILE A 87 -27.69 -5.03 18.49
C ILE A 87 -28.76 -6.05 18.08
N GLU A 88 -29.59 -5.72 17.11
CA GLU A 88 -30.58 -6.63 16.51
C GLU A 88 -29.89 -7.87 15.93
N ALA A 89 -28.88 -7.69 15.07
CA ALA A 89 -28.09 -8.78 14.51
C ALA A 89 -27.35 -9.60 15.59
N ALA A 90 -26.87 -8.97 16.67
CA ALA A 90 -26.25 -9.67 17.80
C ALA A 90 -27.25 -10.60 18.51
N LYS A 91 -28.49 -10.12 18.70
CA LYS A 91 -29.58 -10.88 19.33
C LYS A 91 -30.05 -12.04 18.44
N GLU A 92 -30.31 -11.78 17.15
CA GLU A 92 -30.73 -12.79 16.18
C GLU A 92 -29.69 -13.91 16.00
N CYS A 93 -28.40 -13.54 15.98
CA CYS A 93 -27.32 -14.50 15.81
C CYS A 93 -26.90 -15.20 17.11
N GLY A 94 -27.47 -14.84 18.27
CA GLY A 94 -27.12 -15.43 19.57
C GLY A 94 -25.65 -15.19 19.94
N VAL A 95 -25.20 -13.95 19.82
CA VAL A 95 -23.81 -13.52 20.00
C VAL A 95 -23.50 -13.29 21.48
N GLU A 96 -22.35 -13.79 21.95
CA GLU A 96 -21.90 -13.59 23.33
C GLU A 96 -21.05 -12.33 23.51
N MET A 97 -20.36 -11.88 22.46
CA MET A 97 -19.49 -10.69 22.50
C MET A 97 -19.51 -9.88 21.20
N ILE A 98 -19.61 -8.56 21.30
CA ILE A 98 -19.37 -7.61 20.20
C ILE A 98 -17.94 -7.05 20.34
N VAL A 99 -17.13 -7.17 19.29
CA VAL A 99 -15.76 -6.66 19.22
C VAL A 99 -15.71 -5.52 18.20
N MET A 100 -15.42 -4.30 18.64
CA MET A 100 -15.43 -3.12 17.76
C MET A 100 -14.41 -2.06 18.18
N THR A 101 -14.07 -1.14 17.27
CA THR A 101 -13.28 0.04 17.62
C THR A 101 -14.12 1.12 18.31
N LYS A 102 -13.44 1.97 19.07
CA LYS A 102 -14.02 3.14 19.76
C LYS A 102 -14.64 4.19 18.83
N SER A 103 -14.13 4.32 17.61
CA SER A 103 -14.60 5.23 16.56
C SER A 103 -14.20 4.69 15.18
N THR A 104 -14.78 5.25 14.12
CA THR A 104 -14.33 5.07 12.73
C THR A 104 -13.88 6.38 12.05
N LYS A 105 -14.14 7.54 12.68
CA LYS A 105 -13.75 8.86 12.17
C LYS A 105 -12.25 9.15 12.35
N PRO A 106 -11.54 9.68 11.34
CA PRO A 106 -10.15 10.12 11.47
C PRO A 106 -10.01 11.44 12.27
N GLY A 107 -8.86 11.61 12.92
CA GLY A 107 -8.44 12.87 13.55
C GLY A 107 -8.95 13.12 14.98
N SER A 108 -10.06 12.52 15.40
CA SER A 108 -10.58 12.70 16.76
C SER A 108 -9.80 11.88 17.80
N GLY A 109 -8.87 12.52 18.50
CA GLY A 109 -8.25 11.94 19.68
C GLY A 109 -9.31 11.60 20.76
N SER A 110 -9.34 10.35 21.20
CA SER A 110 -9.94 9.91 22.47
C SER A 110 -11.45 10.06 22.70
N SER A 111 -12.30 10.50 21.76
CA SER A 111 -13.78 10.45 21.92
C SER A 111 -14.39 9.10 21.50
N ILE A 112 -15.47 8.66 22.17
CA ILE A 112 -16.23 7.46 21.75
C ILE A 112 -17.21 7.89 20.66
N GLY A 113 -17.24 7.19 19.52
CA GLY A 113 -18.18 7.46 18.43
C GLY A 113 -19.63 7.14 18.83
N LEU A 114 -20.61 7.82 18.22
CA LEU A 114 -22.03 7.68 18.58
C LEU A 114 -22.52 6.22 18.52
N THR A 115 -22.16 5.49 17.47
CA THR A 115 -22.50 4.07 17.28
C THR A 115 -21.92 3.19 18.38
N ALA A 116 -20.62 3.33 18.70
CA ALA A 116 -19.98 2.60 19.79
C ALA A 116 -20.61 2.97 21.15
N SER A 117 -20.88 4.26 21.38
CA SER A 117 -21.52 4.75 22.60
C SER A 117 -22.95 4.22 22.78
N TYR A 118 -23.69 4.03 21.68
CA TYR A 118 -25.01 3.42 21.68
C TYR A 118 -24.94 1.91 21.96
N ILE A 119 -24.02 1.19 21.30
CA ILE A 119 -23.82 -0.26 21.52
C ILE A 119 -23.42 -0.53 22.98
N ILE A 120 -22.46 0.20 23.54
CA ILE A 120 -22.03 0.06 24.95
C ILE A 120 -23.20 0.25 25.94
N ARG A 121 -24.19 1.11 25.62
CA ARG A 121 -25.34 1.37 26.52
C ARG A 121 -26.50 0.39 26.38
N HIS A 122 -26.62 -0.30 25.24
CA HIS A 122 -27.84 -1.04 24.89
C HIS A 122 -27.61 -2.50 24.46
N ALA A 123 -26.36 -2.93 24.28
CA ALA A 123 -26.05 -4.34 24.04
C ALA A 123 -26.37 -5.21 25.28
N GLN A 124 -26.90 -6.41 25.03
CA GLN A 124 -27.19 -7.43 26.04
C GLN A 124 -26.06 -8.47 26.20
N CYS A 125 -24.99 -8.30 25.42
CA CYS A 125 -23.80 -9.16 25.37
C CYS A 125 -22.54 -8.33 25.67
N ASP A 126 -21.41 -8.99 25.94
CA ASP A 126 -20.16 -8.32 26.29
C ASP A 126 -19.67 -7.42 25.14
N VAL A 127 -19.23 -6.19 25.43
CA VAL A 127 -18.71 -5.26 24.40
C VAL A 127 -17.22 -5.04 24.62
N MET A 128 -16.39 -5.68 23.81
CA MET A 128 -14.94 -5.45 23.81
C MET A 128 -14.60 -4.26 22.89
N ILE A 129 -14.29 -3.12 23.50
CA ILE A 129 -13.77 -1.96 22.78
C ILE A 129 -12.28 -2.15 22.52
N VAL A 130 -11.97 -2.50 21.27
CA VAL A 130 -10.62 -2.53 20.74
C VAL A 130 -10.10 -1.09 20.70
N LYS A 131 -9.04 -0.83 21.47
CA LYS A 131 -8.27 0.41 21.30
C LYS A 131 -7.78 0.46 19.86
N GLU A 132 -7.82 1.63 19.24
CA GLU A 132 -6.97 1.94 18.10
C GLU A 132 -5.50 1.86 18.59
N THR A 133 -4.98 0.64 18.73
CA THR A 133 -3.57 0.40 18.48
C THR A 133 -3.33 0.99 17.11
N GLU A 134 -2.45 1.98 17.01
CA GLU A 134 -2.01 2.50 15.72
C GLU A 134 -1.48 1.31 14.93
N SER A 135 -2.30 0.78 14.02
CA SER A 135 -2.26 -0.61 13.53
C SER A 135 -1.02 -0.80 12.68
N LYS A 136 0.10 -1.12 13.36
CA LYS A 136 1.43 -0.54 13.11
C LYS A 136 1.34 0.56 12.06
N LYS A 137 0.94 1.79 12.45
CA LYS A 137 1.11 2.94 11.56
C LYS A 137 2.51 2.80 11.00
N VAL A 138 2.64 2.64 9.67
CA VAL A 138 3.94 2.71 8.99
C VAL A 138 4.54 4.01 9.48
N GLU A 139 5.51 3.91 10.40
CA GLU A 139 5.66 4.90 11.47
C GLU A 139 5.82 6.26 10.82
N GLY A 140 4.77 7.08 10.89
CA GLY A 140 4.47 8.06 9.84
C GLY A 140 5.60 9.05 9.79
N TYR A 141 6.52 8.86 8.84
CA TYR A 141 7.92 9.21 9.05
C TYR A 141 8.04 10.68 9.45
N ARG A 142 8.41 10.91 10.72
CA ARG A 142 8.22 12.23 11.35
C ARG A 142 9.24 13.26 10.87
N GLY A 143 10.35 12.80 10.28
CA GLY A 143 11.31 13.61 9.56
C GLY A 143 10.83 14.16 8.20
N ALA A 144 11.70 14.90 7.52
CA ALA A 144 11.39 15.42 6.18
C ALA A 144 11.46 14.29 5.13
N VAL A 145 10.53 14.25 4.18
CA VAL A 145 10.61 13.32 3.03
C VAL A 145 10.87 14.12 1.76
N PHE A 146 12.03 13.91 1.16
CA PHE A 146 12.39 14.54 -0.11
C PHE A 146 12.07 13.61 -1.29
N LYS A 147 11.55 14.20 -2.37
CA LYS A 147 11.18 13.51 -3.63
C LYS A 147 12.03 13.91 -4.84
N ARG A 148 12.97 14.84 -4.67
CA ARG A 148 13.84 15.35 -5.75
C ARG A 148 15.18 14.63 -5.72
N ALA A 149 15.80 14.38 -6.87
CA ALA A 149 17.12 13.75 -6.96
C ALA A 149 18.27 14.65 -6.48
N LYS A 150 18.04 15.96 -6.33
CA LYS A 150 19.01 16.94 -5.85
C LYS A 150 18.37 17.90 -4.86
N GLY A 151 19.10 18.29 -3.82
CA GLY A 151 18.66 19.31 -2.87
C GLY A 151 19.71 19.68 -1.83
N THR A 152 19.45 20.78 -1.12
CA THR A 152 20.14 21.12 0.13
C THR A 152 19.14 20.98 1.29
N VAL A 153 19.57 20.33 2.36
CA VAL A 153 18.75 19.99 3.52
C VAL A 153 19.40 20.56 4.78
N ALA A 154 18.58 21.14 5.65
CA ALA A 154 18.99 21.57 6.98
C ALA A 154 18.21 20.78 8.04
N LEU A 155 18.90 19.88 8.75
CA LEU A 155 18.37 19.10 9.86
C LEU A 155 18.70 19.78 11.19
N ARG A 156 17.71 19.98 12.05
CA ARG A 156 17.93 20.61 13.36
C ARG A 156 18.47 19.59 14.38
N GLY A 157 18.93 20.09 15.53
CA GLY A 157 19.42 19.22 16.61
C GLY A 157 18.29 18.41 17.26
N GLN A 158 18.62 17.27 17.86
CA GLN A 158 17.64 16.32 18.40
C GLN A 158 16.76 16.88 19.54
N LEU A 159 17.19 17.92 20.25
CA LEU A 159 16.40 18.59 21.28
C LEU A 159 15.41 19.64 20.72
N SER A 160 15.39 19.86 19.39
CA SER A 160 14.46 20.81 18.79
C SER A 160 13.11 20.15 18.46
N LEU A 161 12.03 20.94 18.52
CA LEU A 161 10.68 20.54 18.08
C LEU A 161 10.55 20.37 16.55
N LYS A 162 11.66 20.46 15.80
CA LYS A 162 11.70 20.39 14.33
C LYS A 162 12.44 19.13 13.88
N GLN A 163 12.34 18.84 12.58
CA GLN A 163 12.89 17.62 11.98
C GLN A 163 14.42 17.57 12.12
N SER A 164 14.91 16.58 12.88
CA SER A 164 16.32 16.23 13.04
C SER A 164 16.78 15.13 12.07
N GLU A 165 15.87 14.65 11.23
CA GLU A 165 16.09 13.57 10.28
C GLU A 165 15.30 13.77 8.97
N CYS A 166 15.77 13.14 7.90
CA CYS A 166 15.04 13.05 6.64
C CYS A 166 15.21 11.71 5.90
N LEU A 167 14.22 11.36 5.09
CA LEU A 167 14.35 10.39 4.00
C LEU A 167 14.66 11.14 2.70
N ILE A 168 15.65 10.66 1.96
CA ILE A 168 15.91 11.05 0.58
C ILE A 168 15.30 10.01 -0.36
N PRO A 169 15.00 10.33 -1.64
CA PRO A 169 14.23 9.42 -2.47
C PRO A 169 15.04 8.18 -2.84
N SER A 170 14.41 7.02 -2.69
CA SER A 170 14.92 5.73 -3.10
C SER A 170 14.68 5.50 -4.60
N VAL A 171 15.75 5.22 -5.34
CA VAL A 171 15.69 4.85 -6.76
C VAL A 171 15.93 3.34 -6.87
N LYS A 172 15.32 2.68 -7.87
CA LYS A 172 15.57 1.26 -8.17
C LYS A 172 16.74 1.12 -9.14
N GLY A 173 17.58 0.10 -8.93
CA GLY A 173 18.81 -0.10 -9.70
C GLY A 173 20.05 0.49 -9.02
N ASP A 174 21.15 0.60 -9.76
CA ASP A 174 22.42 1.13 -9.28
C ASP A 174 22.46 2.66 -9.32
N VAL A 175 22.64 3.28 -8.16
CA VAL A 175 22.68 4.73 -7.99
C VAL A 175 23.75 5.15 -6.99
N ILE A 176 24.40 6.28 -7.30
CA ILE A 176 25.40 6.90 -6.44
C ILE A 176 24.76 8.09 -5.73
N TYR A 177 24.73 8.03 -4.41
CA TYR A 177 24.32 9.12 -3.53
C TYR A 177 25.55 9.96 -3.19
N ASN A 178 25.69 11.09 -3.88
CA ASN A 178 26.72 12.09 -3.58
C ASN A 178 26.20 12.98 -2.45
N ILE A 179 26.85 12.94 -1.29
CA ILE A 179 26.48 13.76 -0.11
C ILE A 179 27.66 14.64 0.27
N GLU A 180 27.39 15.93 0.43
CA GLU A 180 28.37 16.96 0.79
C GLU A 180 27.86 17.67 2.06
N VAL A 181 28.55 17.51 3.19
CA VAL A 181 28.11 18.12 4.46
C VAL A 181 28.77 19.48 4.61
N LYS A 182 27.98 20.55 4.49
CA LYS A 182 28.46 21.94 4.61
C LYS A 182 28.63 22.38 6.05
N ARG A 183 27.87 21.80 6.98
CA ARG A 183 27.92 22.15 8.42
C ARG A 183 27.41 21.00 9.29
N GLY A 184 28.02 20.81 10.45
CA GLY A 184 27.64 19.76 11.40
C GLY A 184 28.12 18.38 10.97
N ARG A 185 27.47 17.33 11.48
CA ARG A 185 27.72 15.93 11.07
C ARG A 185 26.38 15.24 10.82
N VAL A 186 26.33 14.37 9.82
CA VAL A 186 25.13 13.56 9.55
C VAL A 186 25.50 12.09 9.55
N ARG A 187 24.54 11.25 9.95
CA ARG A 187 24.61 9.81 9.79
C ARG A 187 23.70 9.40 8.66
N PHE A 188 24.25 8.86 7.59
CA PHE A 188 23.53 8.14 6.56
C PHE A 188 23.26 6.72 7.05
N ILE A 189 22.03 6.23 6.87
CA ILE A 189 21.57 4.90 7.26
C ILE A 189 20.87 4.29 6.05
N HIS A 190 21.41 3.17 5.56
CA HIS A 190 20.86 2.38 4.45
C HIS A 190 20.28 1.08 5.00
N ARG A 191 19.00 0.82 4.71
CA ARG A 191 18.35 -0.44 5.06
C ARG A 191 17.50 -0.99 3.92
N SER A 192 17.48 -2.31 3.78
CA SER A 192 16.68 -3.03 2.80
C SER A 192 15.32 -3.46 3.35
N PHE A 193 14.38 -3.70 2.45
CA PHE A 193 13.01 -4.10 2.81
C PHE A 193 12.92 -5.57 3.19
N ASN A 194 12.21 -5.85 4.29
CA ASN A 194 11.97 -7.19 4.81
C ASN A 194 10.56 -7.66 4.48
N GLY A 195 10.46 -8.71 3.64
CA GLY A 195 9.17 -9.29 3.24
C GLY A 195 8.36 -9.91 4.37
N VAL A 196 9.00 -10.28 5.50
CA VAL A 196 8.36 -10.93 6.65
C VAL A 196 7.83 -9.89 7.63
N THR A 197 8.67 -8.95 8.07
CA THR A 197 8.26 -7.90 9.02
C THR A 197 7.49 -6.75 8.37
N LYS A 198 7.59 -6.61 7.04
CA LYS A 198 7.08 -5.51 6.21
C LYS A 198 7.72 -4.15 6.56
N GLU A 199 8.92 -4.16 7.12
CA GLU A 199 9.68 -2.98 7.53
C GLU A 199 11.03 -2.90 6.78
N TRP A 200 11.75 -1.78 6.93
CA TRP A 200 13.11 -1.63 6.43
C TRP A 200 14.07 -1.82 7.60
N ASP A 201 14.30 -3.09 7.95
CA ASP A 201 15.10 -3.53 9.10
C ASP A 201 16.30 -4.43 8.72
N LEU A 202 16.38 -4.89 7.47
CA LEU A 202 17.49 -5.71 6.97
C LEU A 202 18.70 -4.86 6.54
N PRO A 203 19.93 -5.41 6.65
CA PRO A 203 21.12 -4.81 6.05
C PRO A 203 21.03 -4.81 4.51
N PRO A 204 21.79 -3.94 3.82
CA PRO A 204 21.91 -3.94 2.36
C PRO A 204 22.33 -5.30 1.80
N SER A 205 21.62 -5.76 0.76
CA SER A 205 21.80 -7.11 0.15
C SER A 205 23.25 -7.43 -0.26
N ASN A 206 24.03 -6.43 -0.67
CA ASN A 206 25.39 -6.61 -1.21
C ASN A 206 26.49 -6.43 -0.14
N GLY A 207 26.17 -6.50 1.15
CA GLY A 207 27.14 -6.29 2.23
C GLY A 207 27.67 -4.85 2.31
N GLN A 208 26.94 -3.90 1.70
CA GLN A 208 27.27 -2.47 1.76
C GLN A 208 27.14 -1.96 3.20
N GLN A 209 27.97 -0.98 3.56
CA GLN A 209 28.03 -0.45 4.91
C GLN A 209 26.71 0.24 5.28
N GLU A 210 25.98 -0.32 6.26
CA GLU A 210 24.68 0.20 6.70
C GLU A 210 24.72 1.66 7.15
N ILE A 211 25.84 2.10 7.72
CA ILE A 211 25.98 3.37 8.45
C ILE A 211 27.26 4.08 8.02
N TYR A 212 27.10 5.25 7.39
CA TYR A 212 28.18 6.19 7.16
C TYR A 212 27.99 7.41 8.08
N GLU A 213 29.04 7.81 8.81
CA GLU A 213 29.09 9.10 9.47
C GLU A 213 29.90 10.05 8.61
N ILE A 214 29.34 11.22 8.30
CA ILE A 214 29.94 12.21 7.40
C ILE A 214 30.05 13.53 8.16
N GLU A 215 31.26 14.09 8.24
CA GLU A 215 31.59 15.31 8.96
C GLU A 215 31.62 16.55 8.05
N ALA A 216 31.66 17.74 8.65
CA ALA A 216 31.63 18.99 7.89
C ALA A 216 32.87 19.17 7.01
N GLY A 217 32.64 19.47 5.73
CA GLY A 217 33.67 19.58 4.70
C GLY A 217 33.88 18.30 3.89
N GLU A 218 33.31 17.17 4.31
CA GLU A 218 33.43 15.91 3.59
C GLU A 218 32.39 15.79 2.46
N LYS A 219 32.84 15.25 1.33
CA LYS A 219 32.00 14.80 0.22
C LYS A 219 32.19 13.30 0.02
N VAL A 220 31.12 12.53 0.23
CA VAL A 220 31.12 11.07 0.14
C VAL A 220 30.20 10.63 -1.01
N ALA A 221 30.68 9.72 -1.84
CA ALA A 221 29.90 9.03 -2.86
C ALA A 221 29.53 7.64 -2.33
N ILE A 222 28.25 7.42 -2.05
CA ILE A 222 27.74 6.14 -1.54
C ILE A 222 27.05 5.41 -2.69
N HIS A 223 27.67 4.35 -3.21
CA HIS A 223 27.04 3.47 -4.18
C HIS A 223 25.96 2.65 -3.47
N VAL A 224 24.72 2.75 -3.92
CA VAL A 224 23.58 1.99 -3.41
C VAL A 224 23.04 1.14 -4.56
N ASN A 225 23.16 -0.17 -4.43
CA ASN A 225 22.57 -1.10 -5.37
C ASN A 225 21.18 -1.51 -4.85
N ALA A 226 20.13 -0.98 -5.48
CA ALA A 226 18.75 -1.30 -5.13
C ALA A 226 18.16 -2.40 -6.06
N THR A 227 18.91 -3.47 -6.33
CA THR A 227 18.35 -4.73 -6.89
C THR A 227 17.59 -5.49 -5.79
N GLY A 228 16.42 -4.95 -5.44
CA GLY A 228 15.60 -5.50 -4.36
C GLY A 228 15.20 -6.95 -4.61
N VAL A 229 15.55 -7.83 -3.65
CA VAL A 229 14.95 -9.17 -3.52
C VAL A 229 13.52 -8.99 -3.00
N GLY A 230 12.63 -8.57 -3.89
CA GLY A 230 11.28 -8.10 -3.58
C GLY A 230 10.99 -6.75 -4.24
N LYS A 231 9.72 -6.49 -4.57
CA LYS A 231 9.31 -5.39 -5.47
C LYS A 231 9.49 -3.96 -4.92
N MET A 232 10.13 -3.77 -3.75
CA MET A 232 10.29 -2.49 -3.05
C MET A 232 11.76 -2.06 -3.02
N ALA A 233 12.01 -0.76 -3.18
CA ALA A 233 13.36 -0.20 -3.10
C ALA A 233 13.82 -0.07 -1.64
N ASP A 234 15.14 -0.08 -1.43
CA ASP A 234 15.78 0.21 -0.15
C ASP A 234 15.43 1.60 0.37
N ARG A 235 15.57 1.82 1.69
CA ARG A 235 15.26 3.10 2.33
C ARG A 235 16.53 3.72 2.89
N ILE A 236 16.73 5.00 2.56
CA ILE A 236 17.85 5.80 3.02
C ILE A 236 17.36 6.89 3.96
N ARG A 237 17.88 6.89 5.18
CA ARG A 237 17.57 7.83 6.26
C ARG A 237 18.83 8.60 6.63
N ILE A 238 18.76 9.92 6.62
CA ILE A 238 19.84 10.79 7.09
C ILE A 238 19.41 11.41 8.42
N LEU A 239 20.25 11.27 9.44
CA LEU A 239 19.99 11.70 10.82
C LEU A 239 21.07 12.69 11.27
N ASN A 240 20.66 13.83 11.82
CA ASN A 240 21.54 14.67 12.62
C ASN A 240 21.65 14.07 14.03
N ARG A 241 22.86 13.66 14.42
CA ARG A 241 23.15 13.13 15.78
C ARG A 241 23.42 14.22 16.81
N ASN A 242 23.60 15.48 16.39
CA ASN A 242 23.91 16.55 17.32
C ASN A 242 22.67 16.96 18.12
N MET A 243 22.83 17.14 19.43
CA MET A 243 21.73 17.49 20.32
C MET A 243 21.22 18.92 20.11
N LYS A 244 22.14 19.86 19.85
CA LYS A 244 21.86 21.32 19.83
C LYS A 244 22.12 21.98 18.47
N THR A 245 23.14 21.55 17.73
CA THR A 245 23.55 22.19 16.47
C THR A 245 22.78 21.62 15.28
N GLU A 246 22.53 22.47 14.28
CA GLU A 246 22.00 22.05 12.99
C GLU A 246 23.08 21.43 12.11
N ALA A 247 22.68 20.48 11.27
CA ALA A 247 23.50 19.92 10.21
C ALA A 247 22.92 20.34 8.85
N VAL A 248 23.77 20.82 7.95
CA VAL A 248 23.37 21.26 6.60
C VAL A 248 24.18 20.48 5.58
N PHE A 249 23.49 19.81 4.64
CA PHE A 249 24.14 19.01 3.62
C PHE A 249 23.47 19.19 2.24
N SER A 250 24.27 19.11 1.18
CA SER A 250 23.81 18.89 -0.19
C SER A 250 23.71 17.40 -0.44
N TYR A 251 22.72 16.96 -1.23
CA TYR A 251 22.72 15.63 -1.83
C TYR A 251 22.38 15.70 -3.31
N GLU A 252 22.95 14.78 -4.08
CA GLU A 252 22.72 14.59 -5.51
C GLU A 252 22.79 13.10 -5.86
N ILE A 253 21.69 12.57 -6.39
CA ILE A 253 21.56 11.17 -6.81
C ILE A 253 21.86 11.10 -8.30
N THR A 254 22.92 10.37 -8.65
CA THR A 254 23.29 10.07 -10.03
C THR A 254 23.07 8.59 -10.30
N ALA A 255 22.57 8.22 -11.48
CA ALA A 255 22.59 6.82 -11.91
C ALA A 255 24.04 6.35 -12.02
N ASP A 256 24.33 5.15 -11.53
CA ASP A 256 25.62 4.52 -11.76
C ASP A 256 25.65 4.06 -13.23
N LYS A 257 26.24 4.89 -14.08
CA LYS A 257 26.50 4.51 -15.48
C LYS A 257 27.71 3.59 -15.47
N GLY A 258 27.48 2.31 -15.16
CA GLY A 258 28.45 1.25 -15.42
C GLY A 258 28.99 1.37 -16.84
N ASP A 259 30.30 1.11 -17.00
CA ASP A 259 31.17 1.67 -18.04
C ASP A 259 30.67 1.59 -19.49
N ALA A 260 29.84 2.56 -19.89
CA ALA A 260 29.54 2.87 -21.29
C ALA A 260 30.69 3.67 -21.96
N ALA A 261 31.92 3.52 -21.46
CA ALA A 261 33.11 4.26 -21.86
C ALA A 261 34.41 3.42 -21.85
N SER A 262 34.34 2.09 -21.73
CA SER A 262 35.49 1.19 -21.89
C SER A 262 35.36 0.15 -23.02
N ASP A 263 34.17 -0.02 -23.60
CA ASP A 263 33.93 -0.91 -24.76
C ASP A 263 34.31 -0.28 -26.12
N ALA A 264 34.76 0.98 -26.13
CA ALA A 264 35.24 1.65 -27.34
C ALA A 264 36.69 1.26 -27.70
N ASP A 265 37.58 1.13 -26.71
CA ASP A 265 39.02 0.93 -26.95
C ASP A 265 39.46 -0.54 -26.96
N ASN A 266 38.65 -1.46 -26.43
CA ASN A 266 39.00 -2.90 -26.42
C ASN A 266 38.48 -3.67 -27.65
N LYS A 267 37.87 -2.98 -28.62
CA LYS A 267 37.40 -3.56 -29.90
C LYS A 267 38.37 -3.34 -31.08
N ALA A 268 39.49 -2.64 -30.85
CA ALA A 268 40.52 -2.38 -31.85
C ALA A 268 41.72 -3.37 -31.80
N ALA A 269 41.83 -4.20 -30.75
CA ALA A 269 43.01 -5.03 -30.48
C ALA A 269 42.88 -6.53 -30.84
N GLN A 270 41.74 -6.99 -31.36
CA GLN A 270 41.50 -8.40 -31.75
C GLN A 270 41.01 -8.56 -33.21
N ALA A 271 41.33 -7.61 -34.09
CA ALA A 271 40.94 -7.63 -35.51
C ALA A 271 42.15 -7.61 -36.48
N SER A 272 43.32 -8.07 -36.02
CA SER A 272 44.58 -7.95 -36.77
C SER A 272 45.53 -9.15 -36.63
N VAL A 273 45.00 -10.37 -36.49
CA VAL A 273 45.78 -11.62 -36.69
C VAL A 273 44.96 -12.66 -37.48
N ASN A 274 45.32 -12.83 -38.75
CA ASN A 274 45.11 -14.02 -39.60
C ASN A 274 43.66 -14.47 -39.96
N MET A 275 43.39 -14.95 -41.18
CA MET A 275 44.06 -14.72 -42.47
C MET A 275 43.08 -15.03 -43.62
N THR A 276 43.38 -14.49 -44.80
CA THR A 276 42.70 -14.66 -46.08
C THR A 276 42.75 -16.10 -46.63
N THR A 277 41.90 -16.36 -47.63
CA THR A 277 41.95 -17.47 -48.62
C THR A 277 41.64 -18.89 -48.12
N LYS A 278 41.16 -19.85 -48.91
CA LYS A 278 40.34 -19.99 -50.15
C LYS A 278 40.56 -21.47 -50.56
N ASP A 279 39.55 -22.13 -51.14
CA ASP A 279 39.63 -23.33 -52.00
C ASP A 279 40.53 -24.53 -51.56
N ASP A 280 39.94 -25.68 -51.21
CA ASP A 280 39.93 -26.86 -52.12
C ASP A 280 39.28 -28.15 -51.53
N ASN A 281 38.29 -28.65 -52.28
CA ASN A 281 38.01 -30.03 -52.73
C ASN A 281 38.16 -31.30 -51.83
N SER A 282 37.23 -32.26 -52.08
CA SER A 282 37.26 -33.71 -51.74
C SER A 282 37.05 -34.13 -50.26
N MET A 283 36.51 -35.31 -49.89
CA MET A 283 35.61 -36.32 -50.51
C MET A 283 35.24 -37.37 -49.42
N VAL A 284 34.23 -38.24 -49.69
CA VAL A 284 33.92 -39.53 -49.00
C VAL A 284 32.92 -39.50 -47.81
N MET A 285 31.72 -40.05 -48.07
CA MET A 285 30.92 -41.07 -47.33
C MET A 285 31.01 -41.16 -45.79
N SER A 286 29.93 -41.41 -45.01
CA SER A 286 28.49 -41.58 -45.27
C SER A 286 27.73 -41.28 -43.94
N ASP A 287 26.49 -41.65 -43.59
CA ASP A 287 25.56 -42.72 -44.02
C ASP A 287 24.07 -42.39 -43.67
N ASN A 288 23.21 -43.41 -43.61
CA ASN A 288 21.76 -43.38 -43.37
C ASN A 288 21.39 -43.05 -41.89
N THR A 289 20.15 -42.66 -41.50
CA THR A 289 18.83 -43.05 -42.04
C THR A 289 17.72 -42.05 -41.62
N GLU A 290 16.79 -41.75 -42.52
CA GLU A 290 15.43 -41.18 -42.28
C GLU A 290 14.39 -42.33 -42.08
N PRO A 291 13.05 -42.13 -41.97
CA PRO A 291 12.23 -40.90 -41.84
C PRO A 291 11.20 -40.94 -40.68
N GLU A 292 10.45 -39.84 -40.51
CA GLU A 292 8.96 -39.73 -40.54
C GLU A 292 8.60 -38.30 -40.04
N ASN A 293 8.08 -37.40 -40.88
CA ASN A 293 6.69 -37.25 -41.33
C ASN A 293 5.72 -36.92 -40.15
N ASP A 294 4.82 -35.93 -40.20
CA ASP A 294 4.25 -35.16 -41.31
C ASP A 294 3.93 -33.69 -40.93
N ASP A 295 4.25 -32.75 -41.85
CA ASP A 295 3.32 -31.85 -42.56
C ASP A 295 2.31 -30.94 -41.77
N VAL A 296 2.35 -29.59 -41.95
CA VAL A 296 1.47 -28.77 -42.85
C VAL A 296 0.24 -28.16 -42.11
N GLN A 297 -0.25 -26.91 -42.29
CA GLN A 297 0.15 -25.71 -43.07
C GLN A 297 -0.40 -24.40 -42.43
N LYS A 298 0.22 -23.27 -42.82
CA LYS A 298 -0.33 -21.93 -43.20
C LYS A 298 -1.83 -21.62 -42.96
N ALA A 299 -2.18 -20.47 -42.35
CA ALA A 299 -2.44 -19.13 -42.97
C ALA A 299 -3.87 -19.03 -43.61
N ASP A 300 -4.54 -17.88 -43.78
CA ASP A 300 -4.18 -16.46 -43.67
C ASP A 300 -5.47 -15.59 -43.50
N GLU A 301 -5.33 -14.27 -43.25
CA GLU A 301 -6.31 -13.18 -43.55
C GLU A 301 -7.78 -13.23 -42.99
N ALA A 302 -8.65 -12.20 -43.09
CA ALA A 302 -8.56 -10.74 -42.82
C ALA A 302 -9.99 -10.11 -42.87
N ALA A 303 -10.23 -8.97 -42.18
CA ALA A 303 -11.35 -8.00 -42.41
C ALA A 303 -12.82 -8.52 -42.17
N THR A 304 -13.91 -7.75 -41.99
CA THR A 304 -14.22 -6.28 -41.97
C THR A 304 -15.60 -6.02 -41.29
N ALA A 305 -16.01 -4.74 -41.15
CA ALA A 305 -17.39 -4.20 -41.14
C ALA A 305 -18.25 -4.27 -39.84
N ASP A 306 -19.20 -3.36 -39.56
CA ASP A 306 -19.35 -1.90 -39.86
C ASP A 306 -20.56 -1.29 -39.07
N THR A 307 -20.79 0.03 -39.18
CA THR A 307 -21.98 0.86 -38.77
C THR A 307 -22.22 1.14 -37.26
N ASP A 308 -22.48 2.36 -36.74
CA ASP A 308 -23.39 3.49 -37.09
C ASP A 308 -24.89 3.20 -36.75
N THR A 309 -25.74 4.06 -36.14
CA THR A 309 -25.81 5.55 -36.10
C THR A 309 -26.89 6.10 -35.08
N VAL A 310 -26.76 7.37 -34.63
CA VAL A 310 -27.81 8.46 -34.59
C VAL A 310 -28.91 8.60 -33.47
N THR A 311 -28.76 9.70 -32.67
CA THR A 311 -29.77 10.73 -32.19
C THR A 311 -30.90 10.39 -31.18
N ASP A 312 -31.52 11.35 -30.46
CA ASP A 312 -31.22 12.74 -30.00
C ASP A 312 -32.35 13.24 -29.04
N SER A 313 -32.14 14.40 -28.41
CA SER A 313 -33.11 15.41 -27.93
C SER A 313 -33.74 15.32 -26.52
N HIS A 314 -33.54 16.42 -25.77
CA HIS A 314 -34.47 17.19 -24.89
C HIS A 314 -35.38 16.45 -23.87
N GLU A 315 -35.71 16.98 -22.69
CA GLU A 315 -35.75 18.37 -22.20
C GLU A 315 -35.70 18.38 -20.66
N THR A 316 -35.11 19.38 -20.00
CA THR A 316 -35.14 19.53 -18.53
C THR A 316 -35.85 20.82 -18.13
N VAL A 317 -36.81 20.70 -17.21
CA VAL A 317 -37.61 21.82 -16.69
C VAL A 317 -37.07 22.21 -15.31
N ASP A 318 -36.64 23.46 -15.15
CA ASP A 318 -36.24 24.02 -13.87
C ASP A 318 -37.45 24.19 -12.94
N PHE A 319 -37.29 23.85 -11.67
CA PHE A 319 -38.12 24.36 -10.58
C PHE A 319 -37.20 24.79 -9.44
N ASN A 320 -37.13 26.11 -9.21
CA ASN A 320 -36.24 26.73 -8.25
C ASN A 320 -37.04 27.12 -7.01
N GLU A 321 -36.79 26.48 -5.86
CA GLU A 321 -37.34 26.94 -4.58
C GLU A 321 -36.52 28.11 -4.04
N THR A 322 -37.20 29.21 -3.67
CA THR A 322 -36.61 30.31 -2.89
C THR A 322 -37.36 30.50 -1.59
N HIS A 323 -36.59 30.71 -0.52
CA HIS A 323 -37.02 30.93 0.87
C HIS A 323 -37.72 32.27 1.12
N GLU A 324 -37.98 32.53 2.42
CA GLU A 324 -38.44 33.77 3.09
C GLU A 324 -39.97 33.87 3.27
N ASP A 325 -40.52 34.22 4.44
CA ASP A 325 -39.94 34.29 5.80
C ASP A 325 -41.05 34.39 6.88
N SER A 326 -40.66 34.31 8.16
CA SER A 326 -41.35 34.87 9.35
C SER A 326 -42.76 34.41 9.78
N GLU A 327 -42.86 33.89 11.02
CA GLU A 327 -43.74 34.29 12.15
C GLU A 327 -43.43 33.28 13.30
N ALA A 328 -42.91 33.65 14.48
CA ALA A 328 -43.37 34.57 15.53
C ALA A 328 -44.33 33.90 16.57
N ASP A 329 -43.96 34.10 17.84
CA ASP A 329 -44.69 33.91 19.11
C ASP A 329 -44.92 32.52 19.76
N MET A 330 -44.72 32.58 21.09
CA MET A 330 -45.03 31.65 22.22
C MET A 330 -44.11 30.44 22.48
#